data_AF-A0A954MQZ2-F1
#
_entry.id   AF-A0A954MQZ2-F1
#
_cell.length_a   1.000
_cell.length_b   1.000
_cell.length_c   1.000
_cell.angle_alpha   90.00
_cell.angle_beta   90.00
_cell.angle_gamma   90.00
#
_symmetry.space_group_name_H-M   'P 1'
#
loop_
_entity.id
_entity.type
_entity.pdbx_description
1 polymer ?
#
loop_
_entity_poly.entity_id
_entity_poly.type
_entity_poly.pdbx_seq_one_letter_code
_entity_poly.pdbx_strand_id
1 'polypeptide(L)' 'MSADGVTFGQAISKARKGLGLSQKELAARVMKEEGGGSISPQYLNDIEHDRRSPSSGHLIRQFSGILNIPVDYLYAL' A
#
# COMPACT_ATOMS: atom_id res chain seq x y z
N MET A 1 -6.44 -17.06 -0.26
CA MET A 1 -5.67 -17.38 0.96
C MET A 1 -5.27 -16.02 1.52
N SER A 2 -5.59 -15.64 2.77
CA SER A 2 -5.34 -16.38 4.02
C SER A 2 -6.57 -16.44 4.92
N ALA A 3 -6.76 -17.57 5.60
CA ALA A 3 -7.88 -17.79 6.52
C ALA A 3 -7.60 -17.39 7.98
N ASP A 4 -6.37 -16.99 8.35
CA ASP A 4 -6.01 -16.68 9.76
C ASP A 4 -4.97 -15.55 9.93
N GLY A 5 -4.79 -14.64 8.97
CA GLY A 5 -3.78 -13.57 9.04
C GLY A 5 -4.20 -12.28 8.35
N VAL A 6 -3.63 -11.15 8.81
CA VAL A 6 -3.79 -9.82 8.18
C VAL A 6 -3.22 -9.89 6.76
N THR A 7 -3.98 -9.46 5.75
CA THR A 7 -3.46 -9.39 4.37
C THR A 7 -2.67 -8.10 4.13
N PHE A 8 -1.89 -8.07 3.05
CA PHE A 8 -1.21 -6.84 2.61
C PHE A 8 -2.21 -5.68 2.48
N GLY A 9 -3.33 -5.88 1.76
CA GLY A 9 -4.35 -4.85 1.56
C GLY A 9 -4.95 -4.34 2.87
N GLN A 10 -5.23 -5.25 3.82
CA GLN A 10 -5.73 -4.90 5.15
C GLN A 10 -4.70 -4.10 5.96
N ALA A 11 -3.42 -4.47 5.92
CA ALA A 11 -2.35 -3.74 6.61
C ALA A 11 -2.23 -2.30 6.10
N ILE A 12 -2.25 -2.11 4.78
CA ILE A 12 -2.23 -0.79 4.14
C ILE A 12 -3.46 0.03 4.53
N SER A 13 -4.66 -0.54 4.42
CA SER A 13 -5.91 0.17 4.73
C SER A 13 -5.96 0.58 6.21
N LYS A 14 -5.53 -0.30 7.12
CA LYS A 14 -5.49 -0.03 8.57
C LYS A 14 -4.53 1.10 8.90
N ALA A 15 -3.30 1.05 8.40
CA ALA A 15 -2.30 2.10 8.68
C ALA A 15 -2.70 3.44 8.06
N ARG A 16 -3.20 3.45 6.81
CA ARG A 16 -3.70 4.66 6.18
C ARG A 16 -4.78 5.34 7.01
N LYS A 17 -5.78 4.57 7.48
CA LYS A 17 -6.86 5.07 8.34
C LYS A 17 -6.31 5.57 9.69
N GLY A 18 -5.33 4.88 10.28
CA GLY A 18 -4.66 5.30 11.51
C GLY A 18 -3.94 6.65 11.38
N LEU A 19 -3.46 6.99 10.18
CA LEU A 19 -2.86 8.30 9.86
C LEU A 19 -3.89 9.35 9.41
N GLY A 20 -5.18 9.03 9.39
CA GLY A 20 -6.24 9.95 8.96
C GLY A 20 -6.22 10.28 7.46
N LEU A 21 -5.50 9.51 6.65
CA LEU A 21 -5.35 9.79 5.22
C LEU A 21 -6.53 9.21 4.42
N SER A 22 -7.06 9.99 3.49
CA SER A 22 -7.91 9.45 2.42
C SER A 22 -7.09 8.59 1.45
N GLN A 23 -7.77 7.73 0.68
CA GLN A 23 -7.11 6.97 -0.39
C GLN A 23 -6.49 7.90 -1.44
N LYS A 24 -7.14 9.04 -1.74
CA LYS A 24 -6.59 10.04 -2.67
C LYS A 24 -5.26 10.61 -2.18
N GLU A 25 -5.17 10.94 -0.90
CA GLU A 25 -3.95 11.51 -0.31
C GLU A 25 -2.81 10.49 -0.24
N LEU A 26 -3.09 9.24 0.16
CA LEU A 26 -2.05 8.21 0.15
C LEU A 26 -1.58 7.92 -1.28
N ALA A 27 -2.50 7.75 -2.22
CA ALA A 27 -2.17 7.47 -3.62
C ALA A 27 -1.29 8.56 -4.23
N ALA A 28 -1.57 9.83 -3.93
CA ALA A 28 -0.76 10.95 -4.39
C ALA A 28 0.67 10.98 -3.83
N ARG A 29 0.92 10.32 -2.68
CA ARG A 29 2.25 10.24 -2.04
C ARG A 29 3.07 9.03 -2.50
N VAL A 30 2.40 7.96 -2.92
CA VAL A 30 3.08 6.73 -3.37
C VAL A 30 3.51 6.90 -4.81
N MET A 31 4.82 7.02 -5.01
CA MET A 31 5.42 7.23 -6.33
C MET A 31 5.76 5.89 -7.00
N LYS A 32 5.57 5.81 -8.32
CA LYS A 32 6.11 4.72 -9.14
C LYS A 32 7.59 4.96 -9.40
N GLU A 33 8.24 3.95 -9.98
CA GLU A 33 9.62 4.06 -10.46
C GLU A 33 9.80 5.21 -11.47
N GLU A 34 11.06 5.59 -11.70
CA GLU A 34 11.44 6.85 -12.36
C GLU A 34 10.57 7.23 -13.56
N GLY A 35 9.99 8.43 -13.50
CA GLY A 35 9.13 9.00 -14.55
C GLY A 35 7.66 8.54 -14.52
N GLY A 36 7.27 7.58 -13.68
CA GLY A 36 5.91 7.01 -13.68
C GLY A 36 4.83 7.80 -12.91
N GLY A 37 5.23 8.83 -12.15
CA GLY A 37 4.33 9.64 -11.32
C GLY A 37 3.75 8.89 -10.11
N SER A 38 2.71 9.44 -9.49
CA SER A 38 2.01 8.78 -8.38
C SER A 38 1.05 7.70 -8.86
N ILE A 39 0.67 6.78 -7.95
CA ILE A 39 -0.37 5.78 -8.26
C ILE A 39 -1.76 6.41 -8.25
N SER A 40 -2.71 5.78 -8.94
CA SER A 40 -4.10 6.25 -8.92
C SER A 40 -4.82 5.83 -7.62
N PRO A 41 -5.81 6.59 -7.14
CA PRO A 41 -6.64 6.18 -5.99
C PRO A 41 -7.36 4.85 -6.23
N GLN A 42 -7.78 4.58 -7.47
CA GLN A 42 -8.39 3.30 -7.83
C GLN A 42 -7.42 2.12 -7.66
N TYR A 43 -6.15 2.29 -8.07
CA TYR A 43 -5.13 1.26 -7.90
C TYR A 43 -4.86 0.97 -6.42
N LEU A 44 -4.77 2.01 -5.60
CA LEU A 44 -4.67 1.85 -4.15
C LEU A 44 -5.89 1.14 -3.56
N ASN A 45 -7.10 1.52 -3.98
CA ASN A 45 -8.33 0.88 -3.53
C ASN A 45 -8.36 -0.61 -3.87
N ASP A 46 -7.88 -0.98 -5.05
CA ASP A 46 -7.77 -2.39 -5.46
C ASP A 46 -6.72 -3.15 -4.64
N ILE A 47 -5.61 -2.51 -4.27
CA ILE A 47 -4.62 -3.08 -3.34
C ILE A 47 -5.24 -3.30 -1.96
N GLU A 48 -5.95 -2.31 -1.40
CA GLU A 48 -6.53 -2.40 -0.06
C GLU A 48 -7.61 -3.48 0.09
N HIS A 49 -8.20 -3.92 -1.04
CA HIS A 49 -9.18 -5.01 -1.09
C HIS A 49 -8.58 -6.31 -1.62
N ASP A 50 -7.26 -6.42 -1.69
CA ASP A 50 -6.52 -7.60 -2.18
C ASP A 50 -6.92 -8.04 -3.61
N ARG A 51 -7.47 -7.11 -4.41
CA ARG A 51 -7.80 -7.33 -5.83
C ARG A 51 -6.58 -7.17 -6.73
N ARG A 52 -5.54 -6.50 -6.24
CA ARG A 52 -4.24 -6.34 -6.90
C ARG A 52 -3.11 -6.39 -5.87
N SER A 53 -1.97 -6.94 -6.29
CA SER A 53 -0.72 -6.81 -5.55
C SER A 53 0.10 -5.63 -6.10
N PRO A 54 0.93 -4.98 -5.27
CA PRO A 54 1.92 -4.03 -5.74
C PRO A 54 2.83 -4.69 -6.78
N SER A 55 3.04 -4.03 -7.92
CA SER A 55 3.79 -4.61 -9.03
C SER A 55 5.31 -4.65 -8.82
N SER A 56 5.85 -3.94 -7.83
CA SER A 56 7.29 -3.90 -7.58
C SER A 56 7.65 -3.66 -6.11
N GLY A 57 8.85 -4.09 -5.71
CA GLY A 57 9.41 -3.82 -4.39
C GLY A 57 9.63 -2.32 -4.13
N HIS A 58 9.73 -1.49 -5.16
CA HIS A 58 9.73 -0.03 -5.02
C HIS A 58 8.43 0.47 -4.39
N LEU A 59 7.27 0.03 -4.90
CA LEU A 59 5.97 0.42 -4.34
C LEU A 59 5.82 -0.04 -2.89
N ILE A 60 6.28 -1.25 -2.56
CA ILE A 60 6.26 -1.77 -1.18
C ILE A 60 7.09 -0.88 -0.25
N ARG A 61 8.28 -0.43 -0.68
CA ARG A 61 9.10 0.53 0.08
C ARG A 61 8.45 1.90 0.23
N GLN A 62 7.75 2.39 -0.80
CA GLN A 62 6.98 3.64 -0.70
C GLN A 62 5.88 3.54 0.35
N PHE A 63 5.10 2.44 0.33
CA PHE A 63 4.09 2.19 1.35
C PHE A 63 4.69 2.10 2.75
N SER A 64 5.78 1.34 2.91
CA SER A 64 6.51 1.20 4.18
C SER A 64 6.88 2.56 4.77
N GLY A 65 7.52 3.43 3.99
CA GLY A 65 7.98 4.75 4.46
C GLY A 65 6.83 5.71 4.80
N ILE A 66 5.79 5.75 3.99
CA ILE A 66 4.66 6.69 4.18
C ILE A 66 3.78 6.26 5.35
N LEU A 67 3.55 4.95 5.50
CA LEU A 67 2.64 4.39 6.51
C LEU A 67 3.36 3.99 7.81
N ASN A 68 4.68 4.17 7.87
CA ASN A 68 5.52 3.77 8.99
C ASN A 68 5.34 2.29 9.37
N ILE A 69 5.28 1.43 8.36
CA ILE A 69 5.20 -0.03 8.52
C ILE A 69 6.57 -0.62 8.17
N PRO A 70 7.16 -1.52 8.97
CA PRO A 70 8.39 -2.20 8.61
C PRO A 70 8.28 -2.90 7.25
N VAL A 71 9.23 -2.66 6.35
CA VAL A 71 9.18 -3.19 4.99
C VAL A 71 9.21 -4.73 4.96
N ASP A 72 9.98 -5.35 5.86
CA ASP A 72 10.07 -6.81 5.95
C ASP A 72 8.74 -7.45 6.37
N TYR A 73 7.97 -6.76 7.21
CA TYR A 73 6.62 -7.19 7.55
C TYR A 73 5.72 -7.15 6.31
N LEU A 74 5.79 -6.08 5.51
CA LEU A 74 5.01 -5.99 4.27
C LEU A 74 5.41 -7.04 3.23
N TYR A 75 6.67 -7.48 3.17
CA TYR A 75 7.10 -8.58 2.29
C TYR A 75 6.64 -9.96 2.75
N ALA A 76 6.33 -10.12 4.04
CA ALA A 76 5.86 -11.39 4.61
C ALA A 76 4.33 -11.59 4.51
N LEU A 77 3.59 -10.55 4.10
CA LEU A 77 2.12 -10.57 3.89
C LEU A 77 1.76 -10.87 2.43
#